data_AF-A0A9C9JQK4-F1
#
_entry.id   AF-A0A9C9JQK4-F1
#
_cell.length_a   1.000
_cell.length_b   1.000
_cell.length_c   1.000
_cell.angle_alpha   90.00
_cell.angle_beta   90.00
_cell.angle_gamma   90.00
#
_symmetry.space_group_name_H-M   'P 1'
#
loop_
_entity.id
_entity.type
_entity.pdbx_description
1 polymer ?
#
loop_
_entity_poly.entity_id
_entity_poly.type
_entity_poly.pdbx_seq_one_letter_code
_entity_poly.pdbx_strand_id
1 'polypeptide(L)'
;MSDKHEVKLDQQPEGPPPRDTALEVPELYEEPPKMTVKDTVGVIVALLALFVIGWLGYLWLTPGRSLADAWLFGAGTGDTQTTMQEMRETQMAADGADVSAARCASCGMFADRSMSHVKATFGDGSAASFDSWGCVFDYAEENNLALASAQVIDLTSSLEDPHWLDADSAAYLYGVDSVAGSMPPFIAAFPDEQTARVYIQQMGGELMDFAELLGKWPVQRMQMAGGELAHDQDMDAQKAAGARAEDREMETMAEQPGEQAQAADAASPTAIDLPHLHDHEMRCASCGMFTDRSMSQVVGYWTDGSETHHDCWDCLFNYAADNGLALDYALAKLYRSSLAEPEWIRAEQAVYLFGTAPIKGSMPPFAAAFSSRSAAEQAQSELGGEIMQFNDLKGNWE
;
A
#
# COMPACT_ATOMS: atom_id res chain seq x y z
N MET A 1 -22.29 -39.55 49.47
CA MET A 1 -20.84 -39.64 49.67
C MET A 1 -20.23 -38.75 48.60
N SER A 2 -19.83 -37.54 49.00
CA SER A 2 -19.43 -36.46 48.10
C SER A 2 -18.01 -36.09 48.51
N ASP A 3 -17.03 -36.55 47.73
CA ASP A 3 -15.62 -36.25 48.00
C ASP A 3 -15.28 -34.87 47.43
N LYS A 4 -14.95 -33.95 48.34
CA LYS A 4 -14.39 -32.64 48.04
C LYS A 4 -12.89 -32.79 47.88
N HIS A 5 -12.38 -32.60 46.66
CA HIS A 5 -10.97 -32.36 46.44
C HIS A 5 -10.68 -30.86 46.51
N GLU A 6 -10.10 -30.43 47.63
CA GLU A 6 -9.41 -29.15 47.78
C GLU A 6 -8.04 -29.25 47.08
N VAL A 7 -7.85 -28.48 46.02
CA VAL A 7 -6.54 -28.28 45.38
C VAL A 7 -5.98 -26.96 45.91
N LYS A 8 -4.92 -27.04 46.72
CA LYS A 8 -4.10 -25.90 47.11
C LYS A 8 -3.18 -25.53 45.94
N LEU A 9 -3.35 -24.33 45.40
CA LEU A 9 -2.39 -23.65 44.52
C LEU A 9 -1.70 -22.55 45.34
N ASP A 10 -0.51 -22.87 45.84
CA ASP A 10 0.45 -21.89 46.38
C ASP A 10 1.77 -22.11 45.63
N GLN A 11 1.98 -21.42 44.52
CA GLN A 11 3.31 -21.17 43.97
C GLN A 11 3.35 -19.77 43.37
N GLN A 12 3.98 -18.86 44.12
CA GLN A 12 4.31 -17.51 43.75
C GLN A 12 5.55 -17.56 42.83
N PRO A 13 5.53 -16.99 41.61
CA PRO A 13 6.71 -17.00 40.75
C PRO A 13 7.79 -16.07 41.32
N GLU A 14 9.00 -16.62 41.47
CA GLU A 14 10.19 -15.88 41.85
C GLU A 14 10.49 -14.81 40.79
N GLY A 15 10.65 -13.56 41.22
CA GLY A 15 10.95 -12.43 40.35
C GLY A 15 12.33 -12.56 39.68
N PRO A 16 12.54 -11.87 38.54
CA PRO A 16 13.78 -11.95 37.79
C PRO A 16 14.97 -11.41 38.61
N PRO A 17 16.16 -12.01 38.46
CA PRO A 17 17.35 -11.58 39.19
C PRO A 17 17.77 -10.16 38.78
N PRO A 18 18.36 -9.38 39.71
CA PRO A 18 18.84 -8.04 39.43
C PRO A 18 19.94 -8.07 38.35
N ARG A 19 19.77 -7.27 37.29
CA ARG A 19 20.79 -6.99 36.28
C ARG A 19 21.83 -6.03 36.89
N ASP A 20 22.83 -6.60 37.56
CA ASP A 20 24.11 -5.94 37.80
C ASP A 20 25.07 -6.29 36.67
N THR A 21 25.44 -5.31 35.84
CA THR A 21 26.82 -5.00 35.40
C THR A 21 26.79 -3.98 34.28
N ALA A 22 27.09 -2.73 34.64
CA ALA A 22 27.55 -1.73 33.68
C ALA A 22 28.88 -2.19 33.11
N LEU A 23 28.87 -2.66 31.86
CA LEU A 23 30.08 -2.80 31.05
C LEU A 23 30.52 -1.40 30.64
N GLU A 24 31.49 -0.86 31.37
CA GLU A 24 32.26 0.30 30.91
C GLU A 24 33.00 -0.10 29.63
N VAL A 25 32.44 0.25 28.48
CA VAL A 25 33.13 0.16 27.18
C VAL A 25 34.17 1.28 27.18
N PRO A 26 35.48 0.98 27.13
CA PRO A 26 36.50 2.01 27.01
C PRO A 26 36.32 2.72 25.67
N GLU A 27 35.96 4.00 25.75
CA GLU A 27 35.79 4.91 24.62
C GLU A 27 37.18 5.18 24.00
N LEU A 28 37.65 4.25 23.17
CA LEU A 28 38.87 4.37 22.39
C LEU A 28 38.55 5.18 21.11
N TYR A 29 38.20 6.45 21.31
CA TYR A 29 38.07 7.40 20.22
C TYR A 29 39.47 7.97 19.92
N GLU A 30 40.17 7.35 18.97
CA GLU A 30 41.37 7.95 18.42
C GLU A 30 40.95 9.18 17.60
N GLU A 31 41.31 10.38 18.07
CA GLU A 31 41.05 11.60 17.32
C GLU A 31 41.66 11.48 15.92
N PRO A 32 40.87 11.73 14.84
CA PRO A 32 41.38 11.60 13.49
C PRO A 32 42.56 12.55 13.27
N PRO A 33 43.61 12.09 12.56
CA PRO A 33 44.79 12.90 12.32
C PRO A 33 44.39 14.19 11.61
N LYS A 34 44.80 15.34 12.17
CA LYS A 34 44.52 16.65 11.60
C LYS A 34 45.19 16.74 10.23
N MET A 35 44.38 16.73 9.16
CA MET A 35 44.89 16.92 7.80
C MET A 35 45.60 18.25 7.69
N THR A 36 46.82 18.23 7.13
CA THR A 36 47.54 19.46 6.85
C THR A 36 47.02 20.07 5.55
N VAL A 37 47.22 21.38 5.36
CA VAL A 37 46.86 22.08 4.11
C VAL A 37 47.50 21.41 2.88
N LYS A 38 48.68 20.80 3.04
CA LYS A 38 49.35 20.07 1.96
C LYS A 38 48.60 18.79 1.57
N ASP A 39 48.03 18.09 2.54
CA ASP A 39 47.24 16.88 2.31
C ASP A 39 45.93 17.24 1.61
N THR A 40 45.28 18.32 2.03
CA THR A 40 44.07 18.84 1.36
C THR A 40 44.33 19.20 -0.10
N VAL A 41 45.43 19.89 -0.39
CA VAL A 41 45.80 20.21 -1.79
C VAL A 41 46.08 18.95 -2.59
N GLY A 42 46.76 17.96 -1.99
CA GLY A 42 47.00 16.66 -2.63
C GLY A 42 45.71 15.93 -3.01
N VAL A 43 44.73 15.88 -2.10
CA VAL A 43 43.42 15.27 -2.34
C VAL A 43 42.66 15.99 -3.45
N ILE A 44 42.64 17.32 -3.44
CA ILE A 44 41.94 18.10 -4.49
C ILE A 44 42.55 17.83 -5.86
N VAL A 45 43.89 17.79 -5.97
CA VAL A 45 44.56 17.50 -7.24
C VAL A 45 44.26 16.08 -7.71
N ALA A 46 44.23 15.10 -6.80
CA ALA A 46 43.88 13.72 -7.14
C ALA A 46 42.44 13.60 -7.64
N LEU A 47 41.48 14.27 -7.01
CA LEU A 47 40.08 14.28 -7.44
C LEU A 47 39.90 14.94 -8.81
N LEU A 48 40.59 16.06 -9.06
CA LEU A 48 40.58 16.71 -10.39
C LEU A 48 41.18 15.81 -11.47
N ALA A 49 42.26 15.09 -11.17
CA ALA A 49 42.87 14.15 -12.11
C ALA A 49 41.91 12.99 -12.45
N LEU A 50 41.24 12.41 -11.45
CA LEU A 50 40.24 11.36 -11.66
C LEU A 50 39.05 11.86 -12.48
N PHE A 51 38.58 13.08 -12.22
CA PHE A 51 37.52 13.70 -13.00
C PHE A 51 37.90 13.84 -14.48
N VAL A 52 39.12 14.33 -14.77
CA VAL A 52 39.62 14.48 -16.14
C VAL A 52 39.76 13.12 -16.84
N ILE A 53 40.27 12.10 -16.14
CA ILE A 53 40.38 10.73 -16.69
C ILE A 53 39.00 10.16 -17.00
N GLY A 54 38.05 10.27 -16.07
CA GLY A 54 36.67 9.83 -16.28
C GLY A 54 36.00 10.54 -17.46
N TRP A 55 36.21 11.85 -17.58
CA TRP A 55 35.67 12.66 -18.67
C TRP A 55 36.25 12.27 -20.03
N LEU A 56 37.56 12.04 -20.11
CA LEU A 56 38.22 11.56 -21.34
C LEU A 56 37.79 10.12 -21.70
N GLY A 57 37.63 9.25 -20.71
CA GLY A 57 37.11 7.89 -20.90
C GLY A 57 35.69 7.89 -21.46
N TYR A 58 34.82 8.76 -20.94
CA TYR A 58 33.46 8.94 -21.44
C TYR A 58 33.43 9.38 -22.91
N LEU A 59 34.23 10.39 -23.27
CA LEU A 59 34.33 10.84 -24.67
C LEU A 59 34.81 9.73 -25.61
N TRP A 60 35.71 8.87 -25.15
CA TRP A 60 36.20 7.74 -25.95
C TRP A 60 35.13 6.65 -26.15
N LEU A 61 34.31 6.38 -25.13
CA LEU A 61 33.26 5.37 -25.18
C LEU A 61 32.01 5.80 -25.97
N THR A 62 31.81 7.09 -26.20
CA THR A 62 30.63 7.62 -26.92
C THR A 62 31.00 8.38 -28.21
N PRO A 63 31.52 7.70 -29.25
CA PRO A 63 31.85 8.37 -30.52
C PRO A 63 30.58 8.92 -31.19
N GLY A 64 30.59 10.21 -31.51
CA GLY A 64 29.50 10.91 -32.21
C GLY A 64 28.65 11.87 -31.37
N ARG A 65 28.85 11.94 -30.05
CA ARG A 65 28.23 12.95 -29.19
C ARG A 65 29.03 14.26 -29.25
N SER A 66 28.34 15.40 -29.38
CA SER A 66 29.00 16.71 -29.42
C SER A 66 29.36 17.17 -28.00
N LEU A 67 30.39 18.01 -27.85
CA LEU A 67 30.76 18.59 -26.56
C LEU A 67 29.62 19.41 -25.91
N ALA A 68 28.66 19.90 -26.72
CA ALA A 68 27.49 20.61 -26.24
C ALA A 68 26.50 19.68 -25.50
N ASP A 69 26.33 18.45 -25.99
CA ASP A 69 25.41 17.47 -25.38
C ASP A 69 25.91 17.00 -24.01
N ALA A 70 27.23 16.97 -23.81
CA ALA A 70 27.84 16.58 -22.53
C ALA A 70 27.69 17.66 -21.44
N TRP A 71 27.56 18.93 -21.83
CA TRP A 71 27.37 20.05 -20.89
C TRP A 71 25.90 20.19 -20.43
N LEU A 72 24.94 19.80 -21.27
CA LEU A 72 23.51 19.92 -20.97
C LEU A 72 23.01 18.96 -19.86
N PHE A 73 23.72 17.87 -19.59
CA PHE A 73 23.35 16.97 -18.47
C PHE A 73 23.61 17.58 -17.07
N GLY A 74 24.37 18.67 -16.96
CA GLY A 74 24.64 19.36 -15.69
C GLY A 74 23.66 20.48 -15.33
N ALA A 75 22.84 20.94 -16.28
CA ALA A 75 21.88 22.01 -16.09
C ALA A 75 20.47 21.50 -16.40
N GLY A 76 19.80 20.97 -15.38
CA GLY A 76 18.45 20.42 -15.47
C GLY A 76 17.39 21.46 -15.82
N THR A 77 17.26 21.76 -17.12
CA THR A 77 16.13 22.52 -17.66
C THR A 77 15.41 21.74 -18.78
N GLY A 78 15.56 20.42 -18.80
CA GLY A 78 14.76 19.55 -19.67
C GLY A 78 13.35 19.39 -19.13
N ASP A 79 12.36 19.52 -20.01
CA ASP A 79 10.93 19.40 -19.75
C ASP A 79 10.63 18.08 -19.01
N THR A 80 10.31 18.17 -17.72
CA THR A 80 10.17 17.03 -16.80
C THR A 80 8.99 16.12 -17.14
N GLN A 81 8.04 16.60 -17.95
CA GLN A 81 6.86 15.83 -18.35
C GLN A 81 7.20 14.72 -19.35
N THR A 82 8.04 15.01 -20.35
CA THR A 82 8.43 14.02 -21.37
C THR A 82 9.27 12.90 -20.75
N THR A 83 10.12 13.24 -19.78
CA THR A 83 10.94 12.27 -19.06
C THR A 83 10.12 11.38 -18.13
N MET A 84 9.04 11.89 -17.50
CA MET A 84 8.16 11.03 -16.68
C MET A 84 7.37 10.03 -17.53
N GLN A 85 6.92 10.42 -18.73
CA GLN A 85 6.21 9.51 -19.63
C GLN A 85 7.15 8.46 -20.25
N GLU A 86 8.34 8.87 -20.71
CA GLU A 86 9.36 7.92 -21.19
C GLU A 86 9.87 7.01 -20.06
N MET A 87 10.01 7.51 -18.81
CA MET A 87 10.36 6.66 -17.66
C MET A 87 9.22 5.69 -17.34
N ARG A 88 7.95 6.10 -17.45
CA ARG A 88 6.80 5.20 -17.26
C ARG A 88 6.76 4.10 -18.33
N GLU A 89 7.02 4.44 -19.59
CA GLU A 89 7.08 3.47 -20.70
C GLU A 89 8.33 2.57 -20.60
N THR A 90 9.48 3.12 -20.20
CA THR A 90 10.73 2.36 -20.01
C THR A 90 10.68 1.48 -18.77
N GLN A 91 10.00 1.90 -17.71
CA GLN A 91 9.80 1.11 -16.49
C GLN A 91 8.80 -0.02 -16.73
N MET A 92 7.73 0.23 -17.50
CA MET A 92 6.85 -0.83 -18.01
C MET A 92 7.59 -1.85 -18.90
N ALA A 93 8.69 -1.46 -19.57
CA ALA A 93 9.53 -2.36 -20.35
C ALA A 93 10.63 -3.07 -19.52
N ALA A 94 11.11 -2.45 -18.43
CA ALA A 94 12.20 -2.95 -17.59
C ALA A 94 11.75 -3.94 -16.50
N ASP A 95 10.47 -3.91 -16.09
CA ASP A 95 9.83 -4.96 -15.27
C ASP A 95 9.73 -6.32 -16.02
N GLY A 96 10.30 -6.36 -17.23
CA GLY A 96 10.60 -7.40 -18.20
C GLY A 96 11.06 -8.80 -17.76
N ALA A 97 11.32 -9.05 -16.47
CA ALA A 97 11.83 -10.34 -16.00
C ALA A 97 10.85 -11.17 -15.15
N ASP A 98 9.76 -10.56 -14.64
CA ASP A 98 8.57 -11.24 -14.09
C ASP A 98 7.27 -10.48 -14.48
N VAL A 99 7.22 -10.03 -15.73
CA VAL A 99 6.23 -9.11 -16.36
C VAL A 99 4.85 -9.72 -16.58
N SER A 100 4.68 -11.01 -16.33
CA SER A 100 3.41 -11.67 -16.68
C SER A 100 2.31 -11.48 -15.63
N ALA A 101 2.65 -10.86 -14.49
CA ALA A 101 1.71 -10.71 -13.40
C ALA A 101 0.64 -9.66 -13.71
N ALA A 102 -0.56 -10.12 -14.08
CA ALA A 102 -1.68 -9.28 -14.45
C ALA A 102 -2.05 -8.33 -13.29
N ARG A 103 -2.09 -7.02 -13.56
CA ARG A 103 -2.51 -6.01 -12.58
C ARG A 103 -4.00 -5.70 -12.74
N CYS A 104 -4.67 -5.47 -11.62
CA CYS A 104 -6.02 -4.96 -11.59
C CYS A 104 -6.06 -3.55 -12.20
N ALA A 105 -6.90 -3.33 -13.22
CA ALA A 105 -7.00 -2.05 -13.90
C ALA A 105 -7.62 -0.94 -13.05
N SER A 106 -8.37 -1.29 -12.01
CA SER A 106 -8.96 -0.34 -11.05
C SER A 106 -7.96 0.04 -9.95
N CYS A 107 -7.54 -0.92 -9.11
CA CYS A 107 -6.73 -0.62 -7.92
C CYS A 107 -5.20 -0.75 -8.12
N GLY A 108 -4.74 -1.40 -9.19
CA GLY A 108 -3.33 -1.68 -9.45
C GLY A 108 -2.72 -2.84 -8.66
N MET A 109 -3.52 -3.58 -7.88
CA MET A 109 -3.10 -4.82 -7.22
C MET A 109 -2.86 -5.94 -8.24
N PHE A 110 -2.36 -7.08 -7.78
CA PHE A 110 -2.01 -8.22 -8.63
C PHE A 110 -3.21 -9.14 -8.78
N ALA A 111 -3.91 -9.01 -9.90
CA ALA A 111 -5.11 -9.78 -10.20
C ALA A 111 -4.81 -11.29 -10.27
N ASP A 112 -3.66 -11.67 -10.82
CA ASP A 112 -3.18 -13.05 -10.91
C ASP A 112 -2.93 -13.73 -9.54
N ARG A 113 -2.91 -12.97 -8.45
CA ARG A 113 -2.76 -13.49 -7.08
C ARG A 113 -4.09 -13.58 -6.31
N SER A 114 -5.21 -13.28 -6.95
CA SER A 114 -6.56 -13.34 -6.37
C SER A 114 -7.33 -14.53 -6.90
N MET A 115 -7.94 -15.31 -6.01
CA MET A 115 -8.91 -16.35 -6.39
C MET A 115 -10.25 -15.75 -6.89
N SER A 116 -10.46 -14.44 -6.74
CA SER A 116 -11.57 -13.70 -7.34
C SER A 116 -11.17 -12.97 -8.63
N HIS A 117 -10.04 -13.33 -9.25
CA HIS A 117 -9.59 -12.70 -10.50
C HIS A 117 -10.67 -12.77 -11.58
N VAL A 118 -11.01 -11.60 -12.13
CA VAL A 118 -11.90 -11.44 -13.28
C VAL A 118 -11.13 -10.92 -14.49
N LYS A 119 -11.29 -11.59 -15.63
CA LYS A 119 -10.91 -11.06 -16.94
C LYS A 119 -12.16 -10.54 -17.63
N ALA A 120 -12.30 -9.23 -17.77
CA ALA A 120 -13.48 -8.61 -18.36
C ALA A 120 -13.17 -8.04 -19.75
N THR A 121 -14.16 -8.15 -20.64
CA THR A 121 -14.22 -7.42 -21.92
C THR A 121 -15.42 -6.49 -21.88
N PHE A 122 -15.24 -5.24 -22.31
CA PHE A 122 -16.26 -4.20 -22.29
C PHE A 122 -16.87 -3.98 -23.68
N GLY A 123 -17.98 -3.24 -23.73
CA GLY A 123 -18.76 -2.98 -24.94
C GLY A 123 -18.01 -2.22 -26.04
N ASP A 124 -16.91 -1.54 -25.71
CA ASP A 124 -16.01 -0.91 -26.68
C ASP A 124 -14.93 -1.86 -27.23
N GLY A 125 -14.91 -3.12 -26.78
CA GLY A 125 -13.93 -4.14 -27.13
C GLY A 125 -12.63 -4.07 -26.31
N SER A 126 -12.50 -3.14 -25.37
CA SER A 126 -11.39 -3.12 -24.44
C SER A 126 -11.46 -4.32 -23.49
N ALA A 127 -10.31 -4.79 -23.03
CA ALA A 127 -10.21 -5.89 -22.09
C ALA A 127 -9.24 -5.55 -20.96
N ALA A 128 -9.56 -5.98 -19.74
CA ALA A 128 -8.77 -5.73 -18.55
C ALA A 128 -8.87 -6.87 -17.54
N SER A 129 -7.89 -6.95 -16.65
CA SER A 129 -7.85 -7.88 -15.53
C SER A 129 -8.19 -7.15 -14.24
N PHE A 130 -8.87 -7.83 -13.33
CA PHE A 130 -9.34 -7.31 -12.05
C PHE A 130 -9.14 -8.35 -10.96
N ASP A 131 -8.80 -7.91 -9.75
CA ASP A 131 -8.63 -8.76 -8.58
C ASP A 131 -9.96 -9.12 -7.90
N SER A 132 -11.05 -8.43 -8.23
CA SER A 132 -12.39 -8.66 -7.69
C SER A 132 -13.49 -8.17 -8.63
N TRP A 133 -14.72 -8.65 -8.44
CA TRP A 133 -15.91 -8.12 -9.11
C TRP A 133 -16.19 -6.66 -8.77
N GLY A 134 -15.93 -6.22 -7.53
CA GLY A 134 -16.08 -4.81 -7.15
C GLY A 134 -15.27 -3.89 -8.06
N CYS A 135 -13.99 -4.23 -8.26
CA CYS A 135 -13.11 -3.47 -9.16
C CYS A 135 -13.55 -3.49 -10.63
N VAL A 136 -14.21 -4.54 -11.11
CA VAL A 136 -14.79 -4.57 -12.47
C VAL A 136 -15.87 -3.50 -12.58
N PHE A 137 -16.77 -3.44 -11.59
CA PHE A 137 -17.92 -2.53 -11.62
C PHE A 137 -17.50 -1.07 -11.41
N ASP A 138 -16.60 -0.80 -10.47
CA ASP A 138 -16.05 0.53 -10.24
C ASP A 138 -15.37 1.06 -11.52
N TYR A 139 -14.55 0.22 -12.16
CA TYR A 139 -13.89 0.57 -13.42
C TYR A 139 -14.89 0.83 -14.56
N ALA A 140 -15.91 -0.02 -14.68
CA ALA A 140 -16.94 0.15 -15.69
C ALA A 140 -17.72 1.47 -15.50
N GLU A 141 -18.06 1.81 -14.25
CA GLU A 141 -18.73 3.06 -13.92
C GLU A 141 -17.86 4.29 -14.19
N GLU A 142 -16.62 4.28 -13.70
CA GLU A 142 -15.65 5.38 -13.88
C GLU A 142 -15.37 5.70 -15.35
N ASN A 143 -15.36 4.66 -16.20
CA ASN A 143 -15.07 4.80 -17.63
C ASN A 143 -16.34 4.83 -18.50
N ASN A 144 -17.54 4.78 -17.89
CA ASN A 144 -18.82 4.71 -18.58
C ASN A 144 -18.86 3.59 -19.64
N LEU A 145 -18.41 2.40 -19.25
CA LEU A 145 -18.35 1.19 -20.08
C LEU A 145 -19.45 0.22 -19.66
N ALA A 146 -19.99 -0.52 -20.63
CA ALA A 146 -20.85 -1.66 -20.37
C ALA A 146 -20.00 -2.94 -20.35
N LEU A 147 -20.25 -3.85 -19.40
CA LEU A 147 -19.62 -5.17 -19.43
C LEU A 147 -20.19 -5.98 -20.60
N ALA A 148 -19.32 -6.54 -21.44
CA ALA A 148 -19.72 -7.35 -22.59
C ALA A 148 -19.57 -8.85 -22.30
N SER A 149 -18.48 -9.25 -21.66
CA SER A 149 -18.26 -10.63 -21.18
C SER A 149 -17.21 -10.65 -20.08
N ALA A 150 -17.18 -11.72 -19.30
CA ALA A 150 -16.16 -11.92 -18.27
C ALA A 150 -15.83 -13.39 -18.07
N GLN A 151 -14.60 -13.65 -17.62
CA GLN A 151 -14.16 -14.95 -17.12
C GLN A 151 -13.69 -14.81 -15.68
N VAL A 152 -13.95 -15.83 -14.86
CA VAL A 152 -13.59 -15.88 -13.44
C VAL A 152 -12.87 -17.18 -13.11
N ILE A 153 -12.05 -17.18 -12.06
CA ILE A 153 -11.39 -18.40 -11.59
C ILE A 153 -12.38 -19.27 -10.81
N ASP A 154 -12.43 -20.55 -11.13
CA ASP A 154 -13.09 -21.59 -10.32
C ASP A 154 -12.39 -21.73 -8.97
N LEU A 155 -13.10 -21.48 -7.87
CA LEU A 155 -12.54 -21.55 -6.52
C LEU A 155 -11.98 -22.95 -6.19
N THR A 156 -12.45 -24.00 -6.86
CA THR A 156 -11.96 -25.37 -6.64
C THR A 156 -10.64 -25.67 -7.36
N SER A 157 -10.14 -24.74 -8.18
CA SER A 157 -8.87 -24.83 -8.89
C SER A 157 -7.73 -24.14 -8.12
N SER A 158 -6.54 -24.05 -8.73
CA SER A 158 -5.37 -23.41 -8.13
C SER A 158 -4.97 -22.15 -8.89
N LEU A 159 -4.30 -21.19 -8.24
CA LEU A 159 -3.75 -20.01 -8.94
C LEU A 159 -2.63 -20.37 -9.93
N GLU A 160 -1.92 -21.47 -9.70
CA GLU A 160 -0.83 -21.95 -10.56
C GLU A 160 -1.36 -22.57 -11.87
N ASP A 161 -2.53 -23.20 -11.81
CA ASP A 161 -3.26 -23.78 -12.94
C ASP A 161 -4.76 -23.44 -12.83
N PRO A 162 -5.13 -22.18 -13.17
CA PRO A 162 -6.47 -21.68 -12.94
C PRO A 162 -7.45 -22.23 -13.97
N HIS A 163 -8.56 -22.78 -13.50
CA HIS A 163 -9.69 -23.15 -14.34
C HIS A 163 -10.59 -21.92 -14.52
N TRP A 164 -10.64 -21.40 -15.74
CA TRP A 164 -11.45 -20.22 -16.08
C TRP A 164 -12.88 -20.61 -16.45
N LEU A 165 -13.84 -20.04 -15.73
CA LEU A 165 -15.26 -20.17 -15.97
C LEU A 165 -15.77 -18.95 -16.73
N ASP A 166 -16.72 -19.17 -17.63
CA ASP A 166 -17.49 -18.07 -18.22
C ASP A 166 -18.46 -17.52 -17.17
N ALA A 167 -18.44 -16.20 -16.95
CA ALA A 167 -19.13 -15.59 -15.83
C ALA A 167 -20.65 -15.80 -15.87
N ASP A 168 -21.27 -15.77 -17.06
CA ASP A 168 -22.71 -15.93 -17.21
C ASP A 168 -23.18 -17.35 -16.84
N SER A 169 -22.28 -18.33 -16.91
CA SER A 169 -22.57 -19.75 -16.65
C SER A 169 -22.16 -20.24 -15.25
N ALA A 170 -21.41 -19.43 -14.49
CA ALA A 170 -20.91 -19.81 -13.18
C ALA A 170 -21.96 -19.64 -12.09
N ALA A 171 -21.80 -20.39 -10.99
CA ALA A 171 -22.52 -20.16 -9.74
C ALA A 171 -21.64 -19.41 -8.75
N TYR A 172 -22.22 -18.48 -8.00
CA TYR A 172 -21.47 -17.61 -7.10
C TYR A 172 -21.90 -17.78 -5.65
N LEU A 173 -20.95 -17.69 -4.73
CA LEU A 173 -21.21 -17.40 -3.33
C LEU A 173 -20.75 -15.97 -3.03
N TYR A 174 -21.69 -15.12 -2.65
CA TYR A 174 -21.47 -13.71 -2.33
C TYR A 174 -21.46 -13.50 -0.82
N GLY A 175 -20.56 -12.64 -0.31
CA GLY A 175 -20.48 -12.38 1.12
C GLY A 175 -19.97 -13.59 1.90
N VAL A 176 -19.07 -14.38 1.31
CA VAL A 176 -18.37 -15.45 2.04
C VAL A 176 -17.38 -14.84 3.03
N ASP A 177 -16.93 -15.61 4.01
CA ASP A 177 -16.04 -15.09 5.07
C ASP A 177 -14.68 -14.62 4.53
N SER A 178 -14.12 -15.32 3.54
CA SER A 178 -12.87 -14.92 2.87
C SER A 178 -12.69 -15.63 1.52
N VAL A 179 -11.97 -14.98 0.61
CA VAL A 179 -11.42 -15.58 -0.62
C VAL A 179 -9.97 -15.11 -0.75
N ALA A 180 -9.04 -16.04 -0.97
CA ALA A 180 -7.61 -15.73 -1.00
C ALA A 180 -7.29 -14.65 -2.05
N GLY A 181 -6.64 -13.56 -1.61
CA GLY A 181 -6.23 -12.43 -2.46
C GLY A 181 -7.38 -11.53 -2.94
N SER A 182 -8.61 -11.77 -2.47
CA SER A 182 -9.79 -10.95 -2.78
C SER A 182 -10.08 -9.97 -1.64
N MET A 183 -10.88 -8.93 -1.91
CA MET A 183 -11.39 -7.99 -0.91
C MET A 183 -12.91 -8.17 -0.71
N PRO A 184 -13.47 -7.74 0.43
CA PRO A 184 -14.92 -7.69 0.64
C PRO A 184 -15.65 -6.99 -0.53
N PRO A 185 -16.84 -7.44 -0.96
CA PRO A 185 -17.70 -8.42 -0.28
C PRO A 185 -17.39 -9.90 -0.55
N PHE A 186 -16.16 -10.26 -0.94
CA PHE A 186 -15.67 -11.64 -1.16
C PHE A 186 -16.61 -12.51 -2.00
N ILE A 187 -16.23 -12.75 -3.25
CA ILE A 187 -17.04 -13.55 -4.17
C ILE A 187 -16.23 -14.75 -4.65
N ALA A 188 -16.79 -15.93 -4.41
CA ALA A 188 -16.28 -17.20 -4.91
C ALA A 188 -17.13 -17.67 -6.09
N ALA A 189 -16.47 -18.13 -7.16
CA ALA A 189 -17.13 -18.68 -8.34
C ALA A 189 -16.93 -20.21 -8.40
N PHE A 190 -17.94 -20.92 -8.88
CA PHE A 190 -18.00 -22.37 -8.99
C PHE A 190 -18.55 -22.76 -10.36
N PRO A 191 -18.18 -23.94 -10.89
CA PRO A 191 -18.62 -24.39 -12.22
C PRO A 191 -20.13 -24.64 -12.29
N ASP A 192 -20.76 -24.96 -11.16
CA ASP A 192 -22.20 -25.18 -11.07
C ASP A 192 -22.73 -24.96 -9.65
N GLU A 193 -24.06 -24.82 -9.55
CA GLU A 193 -24.79 -24.59 -8.31
C GLU A 193 -24.58 -25.72 -7.29
N GLN A 194 -24.49 -26.98 -7.76
CA GLN A 194 -24.33 -28.13 -6.89
C GLN A 194 -22.98 -28.08 -6.16
N THR A 195 -21.93 -27.70 -6.88
CA THR A 195 -20.58 -27.50 -6.34
C THR A 195 -20.59 -26.35 -5.34
N ALA A 196 -21.17 -25.19 -5.69
CA ALA A 196 -21.28 -24.05 -4.79
C ALA A 196 -22.01 -24.41 -3.47
N ARG A 197 -23.10 -25.19 -3.53
CA ARG A 197 -23.86 -25.62 -2.33
C ARG A 197 -23.05 -26.44 -1.32
N VAL A 198 -22.05 -27.19 -1.79
CA VAL A 198 -21.13 -27.92 -0.88
C VAL A 198 -20.29 -26.95 -0.06
N TYR A 199 -19.88 -25.82 -0.67
CA TYR A 199 -19.02 -24.82 -0.04
C TYR A 199 -19.77 -23.82 0.84
N ILE A 200 -21.09 -23.63 0.66
CA ILE A 200 -21.91 -22.75 1.53
C ILE A 200 -21.74 -23.11 3.02
N GLN A 201 -21.66 -24.40 3.35
CA GLN A 201 -21.51 -24.84 4.75
C GLN A 201 -20.14 -24.51 5.34
N GLN A 202 -19.12 -24.35 4.48
CA GLN A 202 -17.73 -24.12 4.90
C GLN A 202 -17.37 -22.64 4.92
N MET A 203 -17.90 -21.88 3.96
CA MET A 203 -17.51 -20.48 3.73
C MET A 203 -18.63 -19.47 3.99
N GLY A 204 -19.85 -19.95 4.26
CA GLY A 204 -21.03 -19.11 4.35
C GLY A 204 -21.46 -18.55 2.98
N GLY A 205 -21.98 -17.32 3.00
CA GLY A 205 -22.39 -16.59 1.81
C GLY A 205 -23.79 -16.92 1.28
N GLU A 206 -24.23 -16.10 0.34
CA GLU A 206 -25.47 -16.21 -0.40
C GLU A 206 -25.17 -16.80 -1.78
N LEU A 207 -25.81 -17.93 -2.09
CA LEU A 207 -25.73 -18.53 -3.41
C LEU A 207 -26.55 -17.72 -4.41
N MET A 208 -25.93 -17.38 -5.53
CA MET A 208 -26.56 -16.62 -6.60
C MET A 208 -26.03 -16.98 -7.98
N ASP A 209 -26.84 -16.71 -9.01
CA ASP A 209 -26.39 -16.70 -10.40
C ASP A 209 -25.75 -15.34 -10.78
N PHE A 210 -25.25 -15.23 -12.01
CA PHE A 210 -24.60 -14.02 -12.48
C PHE A 210 -25.55 -12.80 -12.54
N ALA A 211 -26.81 -13.01 -12.93
CA ALA A 211 -27.78 -11.92 -13.04
C ALA A 211 -28.15 -11.36 -11.65
N GLU A 212 -28.32 -12.24 -10.67
CA GLU A 212 -28.50 -11.89 -9.27
C GLU A 212 -27.27 -11.16 -8.70
N LEU A 213 -26.06 -11.61 -9.02
CA LEU A 213 -24.81 -10.96 -8.63
C LEU A 213 -24.71 -9.54 -9.18
N LEU A 214 -25.00 -9.33 -10.47
CA LEU A 214 -25.07 -8.00 -11.08
C LEU A 214 -26.09 -7.10 -10.37
N GLY A 215 -27.21 -7.67 -9.93
CA GLY A 215 -28.23 -6.95 -9.17
C GLY A 215 -27.81 -6.49 -7.77
N LYS A 216 -26.71 -7.02 -7.21
CA LYS A 216 -26.18 -6.59 -5.89
C LYS A 216 -25.47 -5.25 -5.95
N TRP A 217 -24.96 -4.85 -7.11
CA TRP A 217 -24.41 -3.53 -7.28
C TRP A 217 -25.54 -2.56 -7.67
N PRO A 218 -25.59 -1.36 -7.05
CA PRO A 218 -26.57 -0.33 -7.39
C PRO A 218 -26.21 0.29 -8.74
N VAL A 219 -26.22 -0.52 -9.81
CA VAL A 219 -25.87 -0.07 -11.14
C VAL A 219 -27.10 0.62 -11.74
N GLN A 220 -27.25 1.90 -11.44
CA GLN A 220 -28.21 2.75 -12.15
C GLN A 220 -27.85 2.92 -13.65
N ARG A 221 -26.84 2.25 -14.23
CA ARG A 221 -26.40 2.54 -15.60
C ARG A 221 -25.67 1.49 -16.44
N MET A 222 -25.50 0.22 -16.03
CA MET A 222 -24.97 -0.81 -16.95
C MET A 222 -26.13 -1.38 -17.78
N GLN A 223 -26.47 -0.69 -18.86
CA GLN A 223 -27.17 -1.35 -19.97
C GLN A 223 -26.19 -2.35 -20.60
N MET A 224 -26.42 -3.65 -20.37
CA MET A 224 -25.72 -4.70 -21.10
C MET A 224 -25.93 -4.46 -22.60
N ALA A 225 -24.85 -4.29 -23.35
CA ALA A 225 -24.88 -4.08 -24.79
C ALA A 225 -25.22 -5.40 -25.51
N GLY A 226 -26.48 -5.87 -25.41
CA GLY A 226 -26.87 -7.11 -26.10
C GLY A 226 -28.22 -7.74 -25.78
N GLY A 227 -29.01 -7.21 -24.84
CA GLY A 227 -30.30 -7.78 -24.47
C GLY A 227 -31.47 -6.89 -24.84
N GLU A 228 -32.03 -7.07 -26.04
CA GLU A 228 -33.38 -6.60 -26.38
C GLU A 228 -34.42 -7.42 -25.60
N LEU A 229 -34.54 -7.16 -24.29
CA LEU A 229 -35.70 -7.54 -23.49
C LEU A 229 -36.63 -6.34 -23.46
N ALA A 230 -37.62 -6.39 -24.36
CA ALA A 230 -38.74 -5.48 -24.42
C ALA A 230 -39.43 -5.35 -23.05
N HIS A 231 -39.21 -4.21 -22.38
CA HIS A 231 -40.18 -3.67 -21.43
C HIS A 231 -40.33 -2.16 -21.67
N ASP A 232 -41.02 -1.87 -22.77
CA ASP A 232 -41.75 -0.62 -22.96
C ASP A 232 -42.90 -0.59 -21.94
N GLN A 233 -42.87 0.35 -20.99
CA GLN A 233 -43.88 1.41 -20.84
C GLN A 233 -43.78 2.15 -19.51
N ASP A 234 -43.86 3.47 -19.63
CA ASP A 234 -44.31 4.47 -18.64
C ASP A 234 -43.39 4.83 -17.48
N MET A 235 -42.47 5.79 -17.71
CA MET A 235 -42.13 6.82 -16.72
C MET A 235 -41.82 8.18 -17.40
N ASP A 236 -42.71 8.65 -18.27
CA ASP A 236 -42.79 10.06 -18.67
C ASP A 236 -43.74 10.83 -17.73
N ALA A 237 -43.31 11.08 -16.49
CA ALA A 237 -43.97 12.07 -15.62
C ALA A 237 -43.18 12.34 -14.33
N GLN A 238 -42.07 13.10 -14.40
CA GLN A 238 -41.67 14.07 -13.37
C GLN A 238 -40.36 14.77 -13.74
N LYS A 239 -40.43 15.69 -14.71
CA LYS A 239 -39.38 16.69 -14.92
C LYS A 239 -39.99 18.04 -15.30
N ALA A 240 -40.64 18.68 -14.32
CA ALA A 240 -40.96 20.11 -14.38
C ALA A 240 -41.41 20.65 -13.02
N ALA A 241 -40.47 20.95 -12.11
CA ALA A 241 -40.62 22.03 -11.13
C ALA A 241 -39.30 22.23 -10.37
N GLY A 242 -38.84 23.48 -10.28
CA GLY A 242 -37.98 23.88 -9.16
C GLY A 242 -36.57 24.37 -9.48
N ALA A 243 -36.39 25.15 -10.55
CA ALA A 243 -35.26 26.09 -10.61
C ALA A 243 -35.71 27.46 -10.10
N ARG A 244 -35.18 27.93 -8.95
CA ARG A 244 -34.80 29.34 -8.69
C ARG A 244 -34.31 29.61 -7.27
N ALA A 245 -33.17 30.33 -7.25
CA ALA A 245 -32.81 31.48 -6.41
C ALA A 245 -32.41 31.30 -4.94
N GLU A 246 -31.18 31.75 -4.65
CA GLU A 246 -30.69 32.66 -3.58
C GLU A 246 -29.17 32.37 -3.44
N ASP A 247 -28.18 33.20 -3.78
CA ASP A 247 -27.90 34.64 -3.60
C ASP A 247 -28.03 35.16 -2.16
N ARG A 248 -26.93 35.02 -1.40
CA ARG A 248 -26.44 35.72 -0.17
C ARG A 248 -25.69 34.69 0.69
N GLU A 249 -24.56 34.92 1.35
CA GLU A 249 -24.01 36.14 1.94
C GLU A 249 -22.50 35.94 2.13
N MET A 250 -21.73 37.00 1.90
CA MET A 250 -20.35 37.11 2.36
C MET A 250 -20.35 37.29 3.88
N GLU A 251 -19.60 36.47 4.61
CA GLU A 251 -19.15 36.86 5.95
C GLU A 251 -17.68 36.49 6.16
N THR A 252 -16.92 37.55 6.39
CA THR A 252 -15.50 37.65 6.69
C THR A 252 -15.15 36.92 7.98
N MET A 253 -14.20 35.97 7.95
CA MET A 253 -13.50 35.51 9.14
C MET A 253 -12.08 36.07 9.20
N ALA A 254 -11.79 36.59 10.38
CA ALA A 254 -10.67 37.42 10.74
C ALA A 254 -9.33 36.68 10.78
N GLU A 255 -8.27 37.41 10.39
CA GLU A 255 -6.88 37.09 10.70
C GLU A 255 -6.69 36.89 12.21
N GLN A 256 -6.23 35.70 12.60
CA GLN A 256 -5.62 35.46 13.91
C GLN A 256 -4.10 35.72 13.80
N PRO A 257 -3.49 36.42 14.78
CA PRO A 257 -2.05 36.61 14.79
C PRO A 257 -1.34 35.31 15.17
N GLY A 258 -0.31 34.98 14.38
CA GLY A 258 0.48 33.78 14.51
C GLY A 258 1.23 33.67 15.84
N GLU A 259 1.17 32.47 16.40
CA GLU A 259 2.07 32.01 17.44
C GLU A 259 3.09 31.07 16.78
N GLN A 260 4.25 31.62 16.41
CA GLN A 260 5.38 30.84 15.93
C GLN A 260 5.99 30.08 17.11
N ALA A 261 5.56 28.83 17.29
CA ALA A 261 6.27 27.87 18.13
C ALA A 261 7.64 27.60 17.48
N GLN A 262 8.71 27.98 18.17
CA GLN A 262 10.07 27.64 17.78
C GLN A 262 10.23 26.12 17.86
N ALA A 263 10.18 25.46 16.70
CA ALA A 263 10.59 24.08 16.57
C ALA A 263 12.08 23.99 16.92
N ALA A 264 12.39 23.34 18.03
CA ALA A 264 13.75 22.89 18.29
C ALA A 264 14.12 21.89 17.19
N ASP A 265 15.16 22.19 16.42
CA ASP A 265 15.77 21.25 15.48
C ASP A 265 16.19 20.01 16.26
N ALA A 266 15.35 18.98 16.20
CA ALA A 266 15.69 17.66 16.70
C ALA A 266 16.83 17.12 15.82
N ALA A 267 17.88 16.64 16.48
CA ALA A 267 19.02 16.02 15.80
C ALA A 267 18.53 14.98 14.79
N SER A 268 19.15 14.97 13.59
CA SER A 268 18.84 14.00 12.55
C SER A 268 18.80 12.58 13.15
N PRO A 269 17.74 11.79 12.89
CA PRO A 269 17.64 10.45 13.42
C PRO A 269 18.87 9.63 12.99
N THR A 270 19.48 8.94 13.94
CA THR A 270 20.62 8.06 13.67
C THR A 270 20.11 6.89 12.85
N ALA A 271 20.69 6.68 11.66
CA ALA A 271 20.38 5.52 10.83
C ALA A 271 20.58 4.24 11.65
N ILE A 272 19.57 3.38 11.68
CA ILE A 272 19.64 2.10 12.37
C ILE A 272 20.27 1.10 11.41
N ASP A 273 21.32 0.43 11.87
CA ASP A 273 21.88 -0.74 11.18
C ASP A 273 20.89 -1.89 11.35
N LEU A 274 19.99 -2.04 10.38
CA LEU A 274 18.97 -3.08 10.40
C LEU A 274 19.57 -4.39 9.88
N PRO A 275 19.25 -5.54 10.52
CA PRO A 275 19.56 -6.82 9.93
C PRO A 275 19.00 -6.85 8.51
N HIS A 276 19.80 -7.31 7.54
CA HIS A 276 19.43 -7.32 6.13
C HIS A 276 18.02 -7.90 5.92
N LEU A 277 17.06 -7.03 5.60
CA LEU A 277 15.70 -7.41 5.22
C LEU A 277 15.81 -8.24 3.94
N HIS A 278 15.62 -9.56 4.05
CA HIS A 278 15.77 -10.48 2.94
C HIS A 278 14.56 -10.42 1.99
N ASP A 279 14.86 -10.46 0.69
CA ASP A 279 13.98 -10.27 -0.48
C ASP A 279 12.98 -11.42 -0.75
N HIS A 280 12.55 -12.13 0.30
CA HIS A 280 11.55 -13.20 0.19
C HIS A 280 10.16 -12.63 0.47
N GLU A 281 9.14 -13.16 -0.23
CA GLU A 281 7.73 -12.73 -0.16
C GLU A 281 7.25 -12.39 1.27
N MET A 282 7.40 -11.13 1.68
CA MET A 282 7.00 -10.71 3.01
C MET A 282 5.47 -10.65 3.04
N ARG A 283 4.86 -11.45 3.91
CA ARG A 283 3.41 -11.48 4.13
C ARG A 283 3.08 -10.87 5.49
N CYS A 284 1.97 -10.17 5.54
CA CYS A 284 1.43 -9.59 6.75
C CYS A 284 1.11 -10.73 7.71
N ALA A 285 1.66 -10.69 8.92
CA ALA A 285 1.43 -11.73 9.91
C ALA A 285 -0.02 -11.77 10.41
N SER A 286 -0.78 -10.69 10.20
CA SER A 286 -2.19 -10.59 10.55
C SER A 286 -3.12 -11.07 9.42
N CYS A 287 -3.02 -10.49 8.23
CA CYS A 287 -3.97 -10.73 7.13
C CYS A 287 -3.42 -11.60 5.98
N GLY A 288 -2.14 -11.96 5.97
CA GLY A 288 -1.50 -12.76 4.91
C GLY A 288 -1.22 -12.01 3.60
N MET A 289 -1.58 -10.73 3.51
CA MET A 289 -1.33 -9.85 2.35
C MET A 289 0.15 -9.56 2.17
N PHE A 290 0.59 -9.33 0.94
CA PHE A 290 1.99 -9.01 0.67
C PHE A 290 2.35 -7.62 1.22
N THR A 291 3.33 -7.56 2.11
CA THR A 291 3.72 -6.30 2.74
C THR A 291 4.57 -5.47 1.79
N ASP A 292 5.48 -6.08 1.02
CA ASP A 292 6.43 -5.46 0.06
C ASP A 292 5.83 -4.40 -0.88
N ARG A 293 4.51 -4.49 -1.13
CA ARG A 293 3.75 -3.61 -2.03
C ARG A 293 2.94 -2.52 -1.33
N SER A 294 2.80 -2.57 -0.01
CA SER A 294 2.16 -1.51 0.76
C SER A 294 3.09 -0.31 0.97
N MET A 295 2.56 0.89 0.80
CA MET A 295 3.25 2.14 1.15
C MET A 295 3.18 2.44 2.66
N SER A 296 2.34 1.72 3.41
CA SER A 296 2.18 1.83 4.86
C SER A 296 2.77 0.64 5.61
N GLN A 297 3.76 -0.05 5.03
CA GLN A 297 4.42 -1.18 5.70
C GLN A 297 4.92 -0.79 7.08
N VAL A 298 4.69 -1.71 8.01
CA VAL A 298 5.21 -1.62 9.36
C VAL A 298 5.87 -2.94 9.71
N VAL A 299 6.99 -2.87 10.41
CA VAL A 299 7.66 -4.05 10.95
C VAL A 299 7.58 -3.98 12.47
N GLY A 300 6.97 -4.98 13.08
CA GLY A 300 6.94 -5.16 14.52
C GLY A 300 8.13 -6.01 14.95
N TYR A 301 8.90 -5.53 15.92
CA TYR A 301 9.94 -6.30 16.62
C TYR A 301 9.47 -6.61 18.02
N TRP A 302 9.58 -7.87 18.40
CA TRP A 302 9.04 -8.36 19.66
C TRP A 302 10.13 -8.62 20.70
N THR A 303 9.74 -8.73 21.97
CA THR A 303 10.66 -8.93 23.09
C THR A 303 11.47 -10.23 23.02
N ASP A 304 10.98 -11.22 22.28
CA ASP A 304 11.66 -12.50 22.05
C ASP A 304 12.68 -12.44 20.90
N GLY A 305 12.85 -11.29 20.26
CA GLY A 305 13.73 -11.08 19.12
C GLY A 305 13.15 -11.54 17.78
N SER A 306 11.89 -11.99 17.75
CA SER A 306 11.20 -12.28 16.51
C SER A 306 10.76 -10.99 15.79
N GLU A 307 10.65 -11.10 14.47
CA GLU A 307 10.23 -10.03 13.58
C GLU A 307 8.93 -10.46 12.88
N THR A 308 7.98 -9.53 12.79
CA THR A 308 6.78 -9.72 11.97
C THR A 308 6.55 -8.51 11.09
N HIS A 309 6.18 -8.78 9.84
CA HIS A 309 5.82 -7.74 8.88
C HIS A 309 4.31 -7.56 8.87
N HIS A 310 3.87 -6.31 8.72
CA HIS A 310 2.47 -5.95 8.60
C HIS A 310 2.29 -4.99 7.44
N ASP A 311 1.18 -5.13 6.72
CA ASP A 311 0.84 -4.31 5.56
C ASP A 311 0.28 -2.94 5.96
N CYS A 312 -0.18 -2.78 7.19
CA CYS A 312 -0.67 -1.53 7.77
C CYS A 312 -0.53 -1.51 9.30
N TRP A 313 -0.70 -0.32 9.90
CA TRP A 313 -0.68 -0.11 11.35
C TRP A 313 -1.79 -0.88 12.08
N ASP A 314 -2.97 -0.96 11.47
CA ASP A 314 -4.12 -1.69 12.04
C ASP A 314 -3.79 -3.18 12.25
N CYS A 315 -3.19 -3.82 11.24
CA CYS A 315 -2.74 -5.20 11.34
C CYS A 315 -1.69 -5.41 12.44
N LEU A 316 -0.73 -4.48 12.58
CA LEU A 316 0.28 -4.56 13.64
C LEU A 316 -0.34 -4.42 15.03
N PHE A 317 -1.21 -3.43 15.24
CA PHE A 317 -1.83 -3.17 16.54
C PHE A 317 -2.77 -4.31 16.96
N ASN A 318 -3.61 -4.79 16.04
CA ASN A 318 -4.50 -5.92 16.30
C ASN A 318 -3.70 -7.19 16.60
N TYR A 319 -2.66 -7.48 15.82
CA TYR A 319 -1.78 -8.62 16.07
C TYR A 319 -1.10 -8.53 17.44
N ALA A 320 -0.59 -7.36 17.82
CA ALA A 320 0.01 -7.16 19.13
C ALA A 320 -0.99 -7.40 20.26
N ALA A 321 -2.20 -6.85 20.15
CA ALA A 321 -3.28 -7.00 21.12
C ALA A 321 -3.71 -8.47 21.27
N ASP A 322 -3.97 -9.15 20.15
CA ASP A 322 -4.45 -10.55 20.12
C ASP A 322 -3.42 -11.53 20.73
N ASN A 323 -2.13 -11.21 20.62
CA ASN A 323 -1.04 -12.05 21.13
C ASN A 323 -0.50 -11.57 22.48
N GLY A 324 -1.09 -10.52 23.08
CA GLY A 324 -0.62 -9.94 24.35
C GLY A 324 0.82 -9.42 24.29
N LEU A 325 1.25 -8.94 23.12
CA LEU A 325 2.59 -8.44 22.86
C LEU A 325 2.66 -6.94 23.15
N ALA A 326 3.71 -6.52 23.86
CA ALA A 326 4.03 -5.10 23.98
C ALA A 326 4.76 -4.63 22.72
N LEU A 327 4.31 -3.50 22.17
CA LEU A 327 5.01 -2.79 21.10
C LEU A 327 6.15 -1.96 21.71
N ASP A 328 7.21 -2.66 22.14
CA ASP A 328 8.40 -2.01 22.70
C ASP A 328 9.30 -1.44 21.59
N TYR A 329 9.27 -2.05 20.40
CA TYR A 329 9.99 -1.62 19.21
C TYR A 329 9.15 -1.86 17.95
N ALA A 330 8.85 -0.80 17.22
CA ALA A 330 8.32 -0.91 15.86
C ALA A 330 9.17 -0.08 14.90
N LEU A 331 9.30 -0.53 13.65
CA LEU A 331 9.84 0.25 12.56
C LEU A 331 8.73 0.62 11.60
N ALA A 332 8.72 1.89 11.24
CA ALA A 332 7.84 2.44 10.23
C ALA A 332 8.61 2.58 8.92
N LYS A 333 8.03 2.10 7.81
CA LYS A 333 8.52 2.46 6.48
C LYS A 333 8.20 3.93 6.23
N LEU A 334 9.21 4.71 5.89
CA LEU A 334 9.00 6.11 5.56
C LEU A 334 8.24 6.25 4.25
N TYR A 335 7.21 7.09 4.28
CA TYR A 335 6.46 7.46 3.10
C TYR A 335 7.34 8.29 2.17
N ARG A 336 7.48 7.82 0.93
CA ARG A 336 8.11 8.55 -0.17
C ARG A 336 7.24 8.41 -1.40
N SER A 337 7.16 9.44 -2.24
CA SER A 337 6.47 9.36 -3.53
C SER A 337 7.20 8.47 -4.56
N SER A 338 8.39 7.97 -4.23
CA SER A 338 9.27 7.17 -5.08
C SER A 338 9.42 5.75 -4.53
N LEU A 339 9.37 4.75 -5.43
CA LEU A 339 9.59 3.32 -5.15
C LEU A 339 11.07 2.94 -4.92
N ALA A 340 11.95 3.91 -4.65
CA ALA A 340 13.33 3.62 -4.26
C ALA A 340 13.39 2.81 -2.95
N GLU A 341 14.54 2.21 -2.64
CA GLU A 341 14.73 1.36 -1.45
C GLU A 341 14.08 1.98 -0.20
N PRO A 342 13.30 1.20 0.56
CA PRO A 342 12.57 1.71 1.71
C PRO A 342 13.54 2.21 2.77
N GLU A 343 13.40 3.48 3.15
CA GLU A 343 14.05 3.98 4.35
C GLU A 343 13.15 3.67 5.54
N TRP A 344 13.75 3.09 6.58
CA TRP A 344 13.05 2.71 7.80
C TRP A 344 13.43 3.65 8.94
N ILE A 345 12.45 4.01 9.76
CA ILE A 345 12.66 4.80 10.97
C ILE A 345 12.02 4.08 12.16
N ARG A 346 12.51 4.31 13.37
CA ARG A 346 11.77 3.91 14.57
C ARG A 346 10.40 4.55 14.57
N ALA A 347 9.38 3.77 14.87
CA ALA A 347 8.01 4.24 14.94
C ALA A 347 7.89 5.43 15.91
N GLU A 348 8.54 5.34 17.06
CA GLU A 348 8.50 6.40 18.09
C GLU A 348 9.19 7.71 17.67
N GLN A 349 10.05 7.66 16.65
CA GLN A 349 10.77 8.82 16.11
C GLN A 349 10.09 9.41 14.87
N ALA A 350 9.13 8.69 14.28
CA ALA A 350 8.39 9.14 13.13
C ALA A 350 7.32 10.15 13.51
N VAL A 351 6.96 10.99 12.54
CA VAL A 351 5.75 11.79 12.58
C VAL A 351 4.74 11.18 11.63
N TYR A 352 3.50 11.03 12.09
CA TYR A 352 2.46 10.35 11.33
C TYR A 352 1.46 11.33 10.76
N LEU A 353 1.01 11.04 9.55
CA LEU A 353 -0.15 11.68 8.96
C LEU A 353 -1.28 10.65 8.89
N PHE A 354 -2.30 10.81 9.73
CA PHE A 354 -3.40 9.87 9.92
C PHE A 354 -4.69 10.37 9.27
N GLY A 355 -5.51 9.46 8.74
CA GLY A 355 -6.79 9.83 8.12
C GLY A 355 -6.64 10.63 6.83
N THR A 356 -5.53 10.43 6.12
CA THR A 356 -5.30 11.00 4.79
C THR A 356 -6.30 10.46 3.77
N ALA A 357 -6.38 11.11 2.60
CA ALA A 357 -6.91 10.50 1.40
C ALA A 357 -6.26 9.12 1.16
N PRO A 358 -6.94 8.20 0.46
CA PRO A 358 -6.44 6.85 0.24
C PRO A 358 -5.03 6.83 -0.33
N ILE A 359 -4.08 6.32 0.45
CA ILE A 359 -2.74 6.05 -0.03
C ILE A 359 -2.83 4.75 -0.83
N LYS A 360 -2.42 4.80 -2.10
CA LYS A 360 -2.49 3.65 -3.00
C LYS A 360 -1.86 2.42 -2.35
N GLY A 361 -2.62 1.32 -2.29
CA GLY A 361 -2.16 0.03 -1.75
C GLY A 361 -2.13 -0.08 -0.22
N SER A 362 -2.76 0.85 0.50
CA SER A 362 -2.97 0.74 1.96
C SER A 362 -4.46 0.54 2.27
N MET A 363 -4.79 -0.03 3.43
CA MET A 363 -6.18 -0.11 3.91
C MET A 363 -6.46 1.01 4.94
N PRO A 364 -7.70 1.56 5.01
CA PRO A 364 -8.09 2.47 6.07
C PRO A 364 -8.09 1.77 7.45
N PRO A 365 -7.84 2.51 8.55
CA PRO A 365 -7.49 3.93 8.56
C PRO A 365 -6.01 4.15 8.18
N PHE A 366 -5.76 5.13 7.31
CA PHE A 366 -4.45 5.36 6.72
C PHE A 366 -3.52 6.09 7.69
N ALA A 367 -2.28 5.61 7.81
CA ALA A 367 -1.20 6.34 8.49
C ALA A 367 0.10 6.23 7.67
N ALA A 368 0.62 7.39 7.26
CA ALA A 368 1.93 7.51 6.62
C ALA A 368 2.96 8.02 7.62
N ALA A 369 4.12 7.38 7.68
CA ALA A 369 5.22 7.78 8.55
C ALA A 369 6.20 8.70 7.82
N PHE A 370 6.63 9.77 8.47
CA PHE A 370 7.58 10.76 7.96
C PHE A 370 8.74 10.90 8.94
N SER A 371 9.93 11.19 8.41
CA SER A 371 11.14 11.38 9.22
C SER A 371 11.16 12.70 9.98
N SER A 372 10.27 13.63 9.64
CA SER A 372 10.17 14.93 10.30
C SER A 372 8.75 15.50 10.20
N ARG A 373 8.42 16.40 11.13
CA ARG A 373 7.16 17.14 11.12
C ARG A 373 6.99 18.00 9.87
N SER A 374 8.05 18.68 9.43
CA SER A 374 7.99 19.52 8.23
C SER A 374 7.62 18.70 6.98
N ALA A 375 8.14 17.48 6.83
CA ALA A 375 7.76 16.58 5.74
C ALA A 375 6.28 16.14 5.84
N ALA A 376 5.81 15.84 7.06
CA ALA A 376 4.40 15.51 7.29
C ALA A 376 3.46 16.70 6.99
N GLU A 377 3.84 17.93 7.37
CA GLU A 377 3.07 19.17 7.08
C GLU A 377 2.98 19.46 5.58
N GLN A 378 4.07 19.24 4.85
CA GLN A 378 4.05 19.34 3.40
C GLN A 378 3.06 18.32 2.80
N ALA A 379 3.16 17.05 3.20
CA ALA A 379 2.26 16.00 2.73
C ALA A 379 0.80 16.23 3.16
N GLN A 380 0.54 16.81 4.34
CA GLN A 380 -0.80 17.14 4.83
C GLN A 380 -1.53 18.09 3.89
N SER A 381 -0.82 19.07 3.32
CA SER A 381 -1.42 20.02 2.38
C SER A 381 -1.90 19.35 1.07
N GLU A 382 -1.28 18.23 0.70
CA GLU A 382 -1.59 17.47 -0.52
C GLU A 382 -2.59 16.35 -0.26
N LEU A 383 -2.45 15.64 0.86
CA LEU A 383 -3.16 14.39 1.16
C LEU A 383 -4.28 14.56 2.22
N GLY A 384 -4.35 15.70 2.90
CA GLY A 384 -5.20 15.91 4.07
C GLY A 384 -4.71 15.14 5.31
N GLY A 385 -5.60 14.90 6.26
CA GLY A 385 -5.32 14.14 7.48
C GLY A 385 -4.82 14.96 8.68
N GLU A 386 -4.59 14.28 9.79
CA GLU A 386 -4.12 14.83 11.06
C GLU A 386 -2.68 14.40 11.32
N ILE A 387 -1.83 15.36 11.71
CA ILE A 387 -0.44 15.09 12.08
C ILE A 387 -0.37 14.70 13.55
N MET A 388 0.16 13.51 13.83
CA MET A 388 0.21 12.95 15.17
C MET A 388 1.54 12.26 15.47
N GLN A 389 1.84 12.09 16.76
CA GLN A 389 2.99 11.32 17.22
C GLN A 389 2.60 9.84 17.36
N PHE A 390 3.61 8.97 17.48
CA PHE A 390 3.37 7.53 17.62
C PHE A 390 2.41 7.15 18.76
N ASN A 391 2.53 7.81 19.92
CA ASN A 391 1.66 7.52 21.07
C ASN A 391 0.20 7.92 20.82
N ASP A 392 -0.02 9.03 20.13
CA ASP A 392 -1.36 9.49 19.75
C ASP A 392 -1.95 8.55 18.69
N LEU A 393 -1.14 8.13 17.72
CA LEU A 393 -1.50 7.12 16.73
C LEU A 393 -1.92 5.83 17.44
N LYS A 394 -1.09 5.29 18.33
CA LYS A 394 -1.40 4.08 19.09
C LYS A 394 -2.69 4.22 19.91
N GLY A 395 -2.91 5.39 20.54
CA GLY A 395 -4.10 5.67 21.33
C GLY A 395 -5.41 5.69 20.53
N ASN A 396 -5.36 5.83 19.21
CA ASN A 396 -6.55 5.71 18.35
C ASN A 396 -7.01 4.24 18.14
N TRP A 397 -6.18 3.26 18.54
CA TRP A 397 -6.47 1.82 18.40
C TRP A 397 -6.66 1.09 19.74
N GLU A 398 -6.30 1.73 20.86
CA GLU A 398 -6.62 1.27 22.23
C GLU A 398 -8.03 1.76 22.64
#